data_AF-A0AA96J8P5-F1
#
_entry.id   AF-A0AA96J8P5-F1
#
_cell.length_a   1.000
_cell.length_b   1.000
_cell.length_c   1.000
_cell.angle_alpha   90.00
_cell.angle_beta   90.00
_cell.angle_gamma   90.00
#
_symmetry.space_group_name_H-M   'P 1'
#
loop_
_entity.id
_entity.type
_entity.pdbx_description
1 polymer ?
#
loop_
_entity_poly.entity_id
_entity_poly.type
_entity_poly.pdbx_seq_one_letter_code
_entity_poly.pdbx_strand_id
1 'polypeptide(L)'
;MTEGPLKAQAGWYTTETELQVRYWDGAEWTDHTLQLPPRAKAPETTSGLGCLGTFGWIIAGVSVLIGLGLLSNGGWSILGGIIFIALPVAGYILINAPILGRKDAEPEAQQEKVSELVTTSPDGNHLAPPPVGEPVEPWGSMRDELEIVGEAYRPDAFRALWDGQLPTNRNGAEFRDVAQIVADFGNPYDSHALAVWVRGQHVGYFDRDTASEWAPYLRDVKRAGGYLEVPARVWAAAREDRVAARVTVRLPNPDELMAANTPPKDGVTLPRGSMIQVTKEEDHMAVLTRYTNGTTLPLAVTLHAIHEIRARSATETVEVRIDGERVGILSPTQSANLLPLVKYVEERGQTAIAHATLKGNSLKADVTLDVLKAQDVPDVWLAALGPKTVDLNRPRRPEYEWDDDSSREERS
;
A
#
# COMPACT_ATOMS: atom_id res chain seq x y z
N MET A 1 27.46 -30.24 21.68
CA MET A 1 28.34 -29.31 20.97
C MET A 1 27.57 -28.00 20.86
N THR A 2 27.99 -26.99 21.62
CA THR A 2 27.39 -25.65 21.65
C THR A 2 27.85 -24.90 20.40
N GLU A 3 26.98 -24.77 19.41
CA GLU A 3 27.19 -23.82 18.31
C GLU A 3 27.13 -22.40 18.90
N GLY A 4 28.25 -21.67 18.83
CA GLY A 4 28.25 -20.24 19.13
C GLY A 4 27.46 -19.46 18.07
N PRO A 5 26.99 -18.24 18.36
CA PRO A 5 26.27 -17.44 17.39
C PRO A 5 27.15 -17.24 16.15
N LEU A 6 26.64 -17.63 14.98
CA LEU A 6 27.24 -17.31 13.69
C LEU A 6 27.48 -15.80 13.65
N LYS A 7 28.76 -15.38 13.57
CA LYS A 7 29.13 -13.96 13.43
C LYS A 7 28.52 -13.43 12.14
N ALA A 8 27.53 -12.55 12.25
CA ALA A 8 26.97 -11.85 11.10
C ALA A 8 28.04 -11.01 10.40
N GLN A 9 28.01 -10.97 9.07
CA GLN A 9 28.87 -10.10 8.26
C GLN A 9 28.61 -8.63 8.56
N ALA A 10 29.60 -7.77 8.35
CA ALA A 10 29.40 -6.32 8.48
C ALA A 10 28.38 -5.81 7.45
N GLY A 11 27.44 -4.97 7.88
CA GLY A 11 26.36 -4.50 7.03
C GLY A 11 25.23 -3.79 7.77
N TRP A 12 24.26 -3.30 7.01
CA TRP A 12 23.03 -2.73 7.54
C TRP A 12 22.00 -3.83 7.80
N TYR A 13 21.44 -3.84 9.00
CA TYR A 13 20.46 -4.83 9.44
C TYR A 13 19.32 -4.15 10.20
N THR A 14 18.11 -4.69 10.10
CA THR A 14 16.97 -4.26 10.90
C THR A 14 17.19 -4.56 12.38
N THR A 15 16.70 -3.66 13.24
CA THR A 15 16.66 -3.84 14.70
C THR A 15 15.30 -4.37 15.16
N GLU A 16 15.09 -4.53 16.49
CA GLU A 16 13.86 -5.07 17.09
C GLU A 16 12.56 -4.41 16.59
N THR A 17 12.66 -3.16 16.10
CA THR A 17 11.62 -2.50 15.32
C THR A 17 11.98 -2.58 13.83
N GLU A 18 11.15 -3.24 13.01
CA GLU A 18 11.34 -3.37 11.53
C GLU A 18 11.46 -2.02 10.78
N LEU A 19 11.24 -0.89 11.48
CA LEU A 19 11.29 0.48 10.96
C LEU A 19 12.65 1.17 11.14
N GLN A 20 13.66 0.48 11.69
CA GLN A 20 14.99 1.06 11.86
C GLN A 20 16.07 0.07 11.44
N VAL A 21 17.01 0.53 10.61
CA VAL A 21 18.25 -0.20 10.33
C VAL A 21 19.41 0.39 11.12
N ARG A 22 20.29 -0.50 11.57
CA ARG A 22 21.52 -0.17 12.29
C ARG A 22 22.69 -0.86 11.60
N TYR A 23 23.85 -0.22 11.64
CA TYR A 23 25.06 -0.80 11.06
C TYR A 23 25.77 -1.69 12.09
N TRP A 24 26.01 -2.94 11.70
CA TRP A 24 26.85 -3.92 12.39
C TRP A 24 28.22 -3.94 11.72
N ASP A 25 29.31 -3.79 12.48
CA ASP A 25 30.67 -3.73 11.93
C ASP A 25 31.37 -5.11 11.83
N GLY A 26 30.67 -6.19 12.19
CA GLY A 26 31.25 -7.54 12.26
C GLY A 26 31.63 -7.99 13.67
N ALA A 27 31.63 -7.08 14.65
CA ALA A 27 31.93 -7.35 16.06
C ALA A 27 30.88 -6.77 17.01
N GLU A 28 30.39 -5.56 16.77
CA GLU A 28 29.38 -4.88 17.57
C GLU A 28 28.45 -3.98 16.73
N TRP A 29 27.33 -3.58 17.35
CA TRP A 29 26.42 -2.62 16.74
C TRP A 29 26.94 -1.20 16.94
N THR A 30 27.08 -0.44 15.85
CA THR A 30 27.60 0.93 15.87
C THR A 30 26.50 1.96 16.14
N ASP A 31 26.84 3.24 16.33
CA ASP A 31 25.84 4.33 16.48
C ASP A 31 25.24 4.80 15.14
N HIS A 32 25.60 4.16 14.01
CA HIS A 32 25.01 4.47 12.71
C HIS A 32 23.64 3.81 12.59
N THR A 33 22.58 4.62 12.64
CA THR A 33 21.18 4.20 12.49
C THR A 33 20.48 5.03 11.42
N LEU A 34 19.54 4.40 10.70
CA LEU A 34 18.65 5.08 9.76
C LEU A 34 17.21 4.62 10.00
N GLN A 35 16.27 5.55 9.95
CA GLN A 35 14.84 5.22 9.96
C GLN A 35 14.43 4.76 8.56
N LEU A 36 13.76 3.62 8.52
CA LEU A 36 13.05 3.17 7.33
C LEU A 36 11.64 3.75 7.35
N PRO A 37 11.09 4.16 6.19
CA PRO A 37 9.70 4.56 6.11
C PRO A 37 8.77 3.38 6.46
N PRO A 38 7.55 3.66 6.96
CA PRO A 38 6.56 2.63 7.27
C PRO A 38 6.20 1.82 6.02
N ARG A 39 6.27 0.50 6.15
CA ARG A 39 6.10 -0.46 5.05
C ARG A 39 4.68 -0.44 4.47
N ALA A 40 4.57 -0.32 3.15
CA ALA A 40 3.36 -0.71 2.44
C ALA A 40 3.23 -2.24 2.49
N LYS A 41 2.11 -2.77 3.02
CA LYS A 41 1.84 -4.21 2.92
C LYS A 41 1.50 -4.53 1.46
N ALA A 42 2.13 -5.56 0.90
CA ALA A 42 1.70 -6.11 -0.38
C ALA A 42 0.19 -6.43 -0.31
N PRO A 43 -0.60 -6.16 -1.36
CA PRO A 43 -1.99 -6.56 -1.38
C PRO A 43 -2.03 -8.09 -1.23
N GLU A 44 -2.52 -8.57 -0.09
CA GLU A 44 -2.77 -9.97 0.09
C GLU A 44 -3.78 -10.38 -0.98
N THR A 45 -3.35 -11.16 -1.97
CA THR A 45 -4.31 -11.91 -2.78
C THR A 45 -4.99 -12.86 -1.82
N THR A 46 -6.19 -12.50 -1.38
CA THR A 46 -7.02 -13.28 -0.45
C THR A 46 -7.42 -14.60 -1.10
N SER A 47 -6.50 -15.55 -1.16
CA SER A 47 -6.79 -16.95 -1.39
C SER A 47 -6.72 -17.66 -0.05
N GLY A 48 -7.87 -17.68 0.63
CA GLY A 48 -8.24 -18.70 1.62
C GLY A 48 -7.46 -18.70 2.94
N LEU A 49 -7.92 -17.92 3.91
CA LEU A 49 -8.15 -18.38 5.30
C LEU A 49 -9.00 -17.38 6.11
N GLY A 50 -10.08 -16.86 5.51
CA GLY A 50 -11.08 -16.08 6.22
C GLY A 50 -12.00 -16.99 7.05
N CYS A 51 -11.53 -17.49 8.19
CA CYS A 51 -12.39 -18.27 9.11
C CYS A 51 -12.01 -18.15 10.59
N LEU A 52 -11.18 -17.21 11.04
CA LEU A 52 -10.87 -17.07 12.49
C LEU A 52 -11.51 -15.85 13.16
N GLY A 53 -11.88 -14.80 12.42
CA GLY A 53 -12.60 -13.63 12.98
C GLY A 53 -14.11 -13.88 13.22
N THR A 54 -14.69 -14.89 12.57
CA THR A 54 -16.12 -15.22 12.68
C THR A 54 -16.44 -16.16 13.84
N PHE A 55 -15.47 -16.91 14.38
CA PHE A 55 -15.71 -17.80 15.53
C PHE A 55 -15.98 -17.04 16.83
N GLY A 56 -15.39 -15.85 17.03
CA GLY A 56 -15.62 -15.05 18.23
C GLY A 56 -17.09 -14.64 18.40
N TRP A 57 -17.74 -14.26 17.30
CA TRP A 57 -19.17 -13.89 17.29
C TRP A 57 -20.10 -15.10 17.40
N ILE A 58 -19.71 -16.24 16.84
CA ILE A 58 -20.48 -17.49 16.98
C ILE A 58 -20.42 -18.01 18.43
N ILE A 59 -19.26 -17.96 19.08
CA ILE A 59 -19.11 -18.38 20.49
C ILE A 59 -19.86 -17.42 21.43
N ALA A 60 -19.80 -16.11 21.19
CA ALA A 60 -20.57 -15.13 21.96
C ALA A 60 -22.10 -15.31 21.76
N GLY A 61 -22.56 -15.50 20.52
CA GLY A 61 -23.98 -15.71 20.21
C GLY A 61 -24.54 -17.02 20.77
N VAL A 62 -23.78 -18.13 20.67
CA VAL A 62 -24.18 -19.43 21.23
C VAL A 62 -24.19 -19.38 22.77
N SER A 63 -23.27 -18.65 23.40
CA SER A 63 -23.24 -18.50 24.86
C SER A 63 -24.44 -17.71 25.40
N VAL A 64 -24.89 -16.68 24.68
CA VAL A 64 -26.09 -15.90 25.02
C VAL A 64 -27.36 -16.75 24.87
N LEU A 65 -27.44 -17.58 23.82
CA LEU A 65 -28.59 -18.46 23.59
C LEU A 65 -28.67 -19.61 24.62
N ILE A 66 -27.53 -20.19 25.02
CA ILE A 66 -27.46 -21.20 26.08
C ILE A 66 -27.82 -20.58 27.44
N GLY A 67 -27.36 -19.35 27.73
CA GLY A 67 -27.72 -18.61 28.93
C GLY A 67 -29.23 -18.32 29.04
N LEU A 68 -29.87 -17.90 27.95
CA LEU A 68 -31.32 -17.68 27.89
C LEU A 68 -32.14 -18.98 28.01
N GLY A 69 -31.66 -20.08 27.44
CA GLY A 69 -32.29 -21.40 27.56
C GLY A 69 -32.21 -22.00 28.96
N LEU A 70 -31.18 -21.66 29.75
CA LEU A 70 -31.01 -22.16 31.12
C LEU A 70 -31.78 -21.32 32.16
N LEU A 71 -32.12 -20.07 31.84
CA LEU A 71 -32.99 -19.23 32.68
C LEU A 71 -34.46 -19.68 32.67
N SER A 72 -34.91 -20.43 31.66
CA SER A 72 -36.30 -20.93 31.57
C SER A 72 -36.55 -22.21 32.38
N ASN A 73 -35.51 -22.91 32.83
CA ASN A 73 -35.61 -24.21 33.54
C ASN A 73 -35.37 -24.12 35.06
N GLY A 74 -35.52 -22.94 35.66
CA GLY A 74 -35.72 -22.79 37.12
C GLY A 74 -34.55 -23.18 38.03
N GLY A 75 -33.35 -23.42 37.50
CA GLY A 75 -32.22 -23.95 38.26
C GLY A 75 -31.07 -22.99 38.54
N TRP A 76 -31.10 -21.75 38.04
CA TRP A 76 -29.94 -20.85 38.13
C TRP A 76 -30.28 -19.49 38.75
N SER A 77 -29.60 -19.18 39.87
CA SER A 77 -29.72 -17.88 40.53
C SER A 77 -29.16 -16.76 39.65
N ILE A 78 -29.83 -15.60 39.67
CA ILE A 78 -29.49 -14.38 38.92
C ILE A 78 -28.00 -14.01 39.01
N LEU A 79 -27.34 -14.30 40.15
CA LEU A 79 -25.90 -14.07 40.34
C LEU A 79 -25.00 -14.88 39.39
N GLY A 80 -25.39 -16.11 39.03
CA GLY A 80 -24.62 -16.98 38.14
C GLY A 80 -24.61 -16.50 36.69
N GLY A 81 -25.71 -15.90 36.24
CA GLY A 81 -25.83 -15.32 34.89
C GLY A 81 -24.97 -14.07 34.69
N ILE A 82 -24.85 -13.23 35.73
CA ILE A 82 -24.04 -12.00 35.67
C ILE A 82 -22.55 -12.33 35.55
N ILE A 83 -22.05 -13.35 36.26
CA ILE A 83 -20.65 -13.77 36.20
C ILE A 83 -20.31 -14.35 34.82
N PHE A 84 -21.23 -15.08 34.18
CA PHE A 84 -21.01 -15.74 32.90
C PHE A 84 -20.91 -14.77 31.72
N ILE A 85 -21.57 -13.60 31.80
CA ILE A 85 -21.51 -12.54 30.78
C ILE A 85 -20.38 -11.55 31.07
N ALA A 86 -20.07 -11.29 32.34
CA ALA A 86 -19.06 -10.30 32.73
C ALA A 86 -17.63 -10.75 32.40
N LEU A 87 -17.31 -12.05 32.50
CA LEU A 87 -15.95 -12.57 32.29
C LEU A 87 -15.46 -12.44 30.83
N PRO A 88 -16.26 -12.78 29.79
CA PRO A 88 -15.86 -12.59 28.39
C PRO A 88 -15.72 -11.10 28.01
N VAL A 89 -16.59 -10.23 28.55
CA VAL A 89 -16.56 -8.79 28.27
C VAL A 89 -15.37 -8.12 28.97
N ALA A 90 -15.06 -8.50 30.21
CA ALA A 90 -13.87 -8.03 30.91
C ALA A 90 -12.57 -8.52 30.25
N GLY A 91 -12.54 -9.76 29.76
CA GLY A 91 -11.41 -10.28 28.97
C GLY A 91 -11.22 -9.52 27.65
N TYR A 92 -12.32 -9.20 26.95
CA TYR A 92 -12.28 -8.40 25.72
C TYR A 92 -11.83 -6.95 25.98
N ILE A 93 -12.26 -6.34 27.09
CA ILE A 93 -11.82 -4.99 27.48
C ILE A 93 -10.35 -5.01 27.93
N LEU A 94 -9.85 -6.05 28.60
CA LEU A 94 -8.43 -6.15 28.97
C LEU A 94 -7.51 -6.39 27.78
N ILE A 95 -7.98 -7.07 26.73
CA ILE A 95 -7.22 -7.31 25.49
C ILE A 95 -7.23 -6.07 24.58
N ASN A 96 -8.30 -5.27 24.60
CA ASN A 96 -8.49 -4.12 23.69
C ASN A 96 -8.48 -2.75 24.37
N ALA A 97 -8.25 -2.66 25.70
CA ALA A 97 -8.14 -1.38 26.37
C ALA A 97 -6.82 -0.72 25.93
N PRO A 98 -6.85 0.54 25.47
CA PRO A 98 -5.64 1.29 25.21
C PRO A 98 -4.91 1.48 26.55
N ILE A 99 -3.60 1.28 26.52
CA ILE A 99 -2.69 1.52 27.66
C ILE A 99 -2.79 3.01 28.04
N LEU A 100 -3.73 3.34 28.91
CA LEU A 100 -3.92 4.66 29.49
C LEU A 100 -2.95 4.77 30.67
N GLY A 101 -1.83 5.46 30.46
CA GLY A 101 -0.97 5.87 31.56
C GLY A 101 0.53 5.94 31.27
N ARG A 102 0.94 6.62 30.20
CA ARG A 102 2.24 7.31 30.21
C ARG A 102 1.96 8.76 29.84
N LYS A 103 2.10 9.65 30.83
CA LYS A 103 2.07 11.10 30.60
C LYS A 103 2.97 11.40 29.42
N ASP A 104 2.40 12.07 28.43
CA ASP A 104 3.07 12.58 27.26
C ASP A 104 4.25 13.45 27.71
N ALA A 105 5.46 12.89 27.63
CA ALA A 105 6.61 13.72 27.36
C ALA A 105 6.41 14.15 25.90
N GLU A 106 6.05 15.41 25.75
CA GLU A 106 6.19 16.19 24.53
C GLU A 106 7.43 15.67 23.78
N PRO A 107 7.31 15.15 22.54
CA PRO A 107 8.49 14.69 21.83
C PRO A 107 9.33 15.93 21.56
N GLU A 108 10.32 16.16 22.41
CA GLU A 108 11.47 16.98 22.08
C GLU A 108 11.90 16.50 20.71
N ALA A 109 11.81 17.40 19.73
CA ALA A 109 12.27 17.16 18.39
C ALA A 109 13.75 16.78 18.48
N GLN A 110 14.01 15.47 18.57
CA GLN A 110 15.30 14.89 18.34
C GLN A 110 15.60 15.28 16.89
N GLN A 111 16.39 16.33 16.72
CA GLN A 111 17.04 16.63 15.47
C GLN A 111 17.75 15.36 15.06
N GLU A 112 17.12 14.66 14.12
CA GLU A 112 17.50 13.37 13.62
C GLU A 112 18.88 13.54 13.00
N LYS A 113 19.90 13.16 13.76
CA LYS A 113 21.28 13.16 13.30
C LYS A 113 21.36 12.02 12.29
N VAL A 114 21.04 12.31 11.02
CA VAL A 114 21.23 11.38 9.92
C VAL A 114 22.73 11.11 9.86
N SER A 115 23.16 10.03 10.50
CA SER A 115 24.55 9.58 10.47
C SER A 115 24.94 9.33 9.02
N GLU A 116 26.16 9.73 8.66
CA GLU A 116 26.72 9.53 7.32
C GLU A 116 26.56 8.05 6.91
N LEU A 117 26.08 7.83 5.68
CA LEU A 117 25.84 6.50 5.12
C LEU A 117 27.17 5.73 5.02
N VAL A 118 27.29 4.65 5.79
CA VAL A 118 28.41 3.72 5.68
C VAL A 118 28.24 2.89 4.42
N THR A 119 29.13 3.09 3.45
CA THR A 119 29.13 2.42 2.14
C THR A 119 30.27 1.42 1.96
N THR A 120 31.13 1.26 2.96
CA THR A 120 32.22 0.28 2.97
C THR A 120 32.29 -0.44 4.31
N SER A 121 32.46 -1.75 4.29
CA SER A 121 32.68 -2.56 5.48
C SER A 121 34.11 -2.39 6.01
N PRO A 122 34.43 -2.84 7.24
CA PRO A 122 35.80 -2.74 7.77
C PRO A 122 36.81 -3.57 6.97
N ASP A 123 36.33 -4.63 6.32
CA ASP A 123 37.12 -5.47 5.40
C ASP A 123 37.29 -4.83 4.01
N GLY A 124 36.74 -3.64 3.78
CA GLY A 124 36.83 -2.89 2.53
C GLY A 124 35.81 -3.31 1.46
N ASN A 125 34.81 -4.13 1.81
CA ASN A 125 33.76 -4.53 0.87
C ASN A 125 32.73 -3.41 0.72
N HIS A 126 32.24 -3.20 -0.51
CA HIS A 126 31.15 -2.26 -0.77
C HIS A 126 29.84 -2.70 -0.11
N LEU A 127 29.17 -1.76 0.55
CA LEU A 127 27.86 -1.92 1.16
C LEU A 127 26.84 -1.11 0.37
N ALA A 128 25.77 -1.78 -0.07
CA ALA A 128 24.65 -1.09 -0.69
C ALA A 128 24.04 -0.09 0.28
N PRO A 129 23.61 1.09 -0.19
CA PRO A 129 22.84 2.01 0.63
C PRO A 129 21.45 1.40 0.92
N PRO A 130 20.96 1.49 2.17
CA PRO A 130 19.59 1.12 2.51
C PRO A 130 18.57 2.07 1.85
N PRO A 131 17.29 1.65 1.73
CA PRO A 131 16.23 2.50 1.20
C PRO A 131 15.96 3.66 2.15
N VAL A 132 16.25 4.88 1.69
CA VAL A 132 15.99 6.13 2.41
C VAL A 132 15.21 7.06 1.48
N GLY A 133 14.21 7.75 2.02
CA GLY A 133 13.38 8.69 1.28
C GLY A 133 11.98 8.16 0.98
N GLU A 134 11.35 8.71 -0.06
CA GLU A 134 9.95 8.42 -0.38
C GLU A 134 9.80 7.18 -1.27
N PRO A 135 8.92 6.23 -0.93
CA PRO A 135 8.59 5.13 -1.82
C PRO A 135 7.86 5.63 -3.06
N VAL A 136 8.30 5.16 -4.23
CA VAL A 136 7.64 5.38 -5.51
C VAL A 136 7.07 4.05 -5.97
N GLU A 137 5.74 3.97 -6.04
CA GLU A 137 5.06 2.89 -6.74
C GLU A 137 5.05 3.18 -8.25
N PRO A 138 5.27 2.18 -9.11
CA PRO A 138 5.21 2.37 -10.56
C PRO A 138 3.77 2.51 -11.04
N TRP A 139 3.60 3.29 -12.11
CA TRP A 139 2.29 3.53 -12.72
C TRP A 139 1.83 2.39 -13.62
N GLY A 140 2.78 1.70 -14.26
CA GLY A 140 2.56 0.58 -15.16
C GLY A 140 1.94 -0.66 -14.52
N SER A 141 1.68 -1.65 -15.37
CA SER A 141 1.25 -2.97 -14.93
C SER A 141 2.47 -3.82 -14.55
N MET A 142 2.49 -4.37 -13.34
CA MET A 142 3.59 -5.24 -12.83
C MET A 142 3.56 -6.63 -13.48
N ARG A 143 3.96 -6.76 -14.76
CA ARG A 143 3.77 -7.99 -15.54
C ARG A 143 5.02 -8.86 -15.64
N ASP A 144 6.19 -8.25 -15.61
CA ASP A 144 7.44 -8.96 -15.83
C ASP A 144 8.01 -9.45 -14.51
N GLU A 145 8.47 -10.70 -14.48
CA GLU A 145 9.20 -11.27 -13.35
C GLU A 145 10.70 -11.15 -13.62
N LEU A 146 11.42 -10.50 -12.71
CA LEU A 146 12.88 -10.44 -12.71
C LEU A 146 13.43 -11.25 -11.55
N GLU A 147 14.34 -12.18 -11.84
CA GLU A 147 15.12 -12.87 -10.82
C GLU A 147 16.31 -12.00 -10.40
N ILE A 148 16.45 -11.82 -9.10
CA ILE A 148 17.54 -11.05 -8.51
C ILE A 148 18.81 -11.92 -8.51
N VAL A 149 19.96 -11.28 -8.51
CA VAL A 149 21.26 -11.95 -8.45
C VAL A 149 22.04 -11.56 -7.20
N GLY A 150 22.99 -12.40 -6.82
CA GLY A 150 23.92 -12.14 -5.72
C GLY A 150 23.43 -12.61 -4.36
N GLU A 151 22.31 -13.33 -4.29
CA GLU A 151 21.74 -13.86 -3.05
C GLU A 151 22.70 -14.80 -2.31
N ALA A 152 23.51 -15.54 -3.06
CA ALA A 152 24.53 -16.45 -2.50
C ALA A 152 25.57 -15.73 -1.63
N TYR A 153 25.80 -14.43 -1.85
CA TYR A 153 26.71 -13.60 -1.05
C TYR A 153 26.03 -12.95 0.16
N ARG A 154 24.75 -13.28 0.42
CA ARG A 154 23.92 -12.67 1.47
C ARG A 154 23.25 -13.68 2.41
N PRO A 155 23.93 -14.74 2.86
CA PRO A 155 23.29 -15.77 3.70
C PRO A 155 22.72 -15.23 5.01
N ASP A 156 23.34 -14.20 5.59
CA ASP A 156 22.88 -13.60 6.86
C ASP A 156 21.59 -12.79 6.68
N ALA A 157 21.44 -12.11 5.55
CA ALA A 157 20.19 -11.41 5.20
C ALA A 157 19.02 -12.40 5.12
N PHE A 158 19.20 -13.54 4.44
CA PHE A 158 18.15 -14.57 4.34
C PHE A 158 17.86 -15.28 5.66
N ARG A 159 18.87 -15.45 6.54
CA ARG A 159 18.61 -15.92 7.90
C ARG A 159 17.80 -14.91 8.68
N ALA A 160 18.13 -13.61 8.60
CA ALA A 160 17.40 -12.55 9.28
C ALA A 160 15.94 -12.45 8.83
N LEU A 161 15.66 -12.66 7.54
CA LEU A 161 14.28 -12.70 7.01
C LEU A 161 13.40 -13.79 7.63
N TRP A 162 14.00 -14.81 8.25
CA TRP A 162 13.34 -15.91 8.95
C TRP A 162 13.69 -15.97 10.44
N ASP A 163 14.10 -14.86 11.05
CA ASP A 163 14.46 -14.78 12.48
C ASP A 163 15.52 -15.83 12.89
N GLY A 164 16.44 -16.15 11.97
CA GLY A 164 17.45 -17.19 12.12
C GLY A 164 16.95 -18.64 11.92
N GLN A 165 15.64 -18.85 11.76
CA GLN A 165 15.01 -20.16 11.70
C GLN A 165 14.71 -20.62 10.27
N LEU A 166 15.74 -20.62 9.43
CA LEU A 166 15.57 -21.00 8.03
C LEU A 166 15.30 -22.52 7.87
N PRO A 167 14.28 -22.93 7.11
CA PRO A 167 13.95 -24.35 6.99
C PRO A 167 15.06 -25.16 6.30
N THR A 168 15.38 -26.32 6.86
CA THR A 168 16.36 -27.27 6.29
C THR A 168 15.74 -28.26 5.31
N ASN A 169 14.41 -28.30 5.21
CA ASN A 169 13.71 -29.23 4.32
C ASN A 169 13.94 -28.86 2.84
N ARG A 170 13.68 -29.82 1.93
CA ARG A 170 13.86 -29.60 0.48
C ARG A 170 12.95 -28.50 -0.08
N ASN A 171 11.77 -28.33 0.52
CA ASN A 171 10.76 -27.38 0.04
C ASN A 171 11.11 -25.92 0.38
N GLY A 172 11.97 -25.69 1.37
CA GLY A 172 12.29 -24.36 1.88
C GLY A 172 11.08 -23.68 2.52
N ALA A 173 11.13 -22.36 2.61
CA ALA A 173 9.97 -21.52 2.86
C ALA A 173 9.92 -20.37 1.84
N GLU A 174 8.71 -19.90 1.59
CA GLU A 174 8.42 -18.78 0.71
C GLU A 174 7.50 -17.79 1.40
N PHE A 175 7.72 -16.51 1.16
CA PHE A 175 6.72 -15.48 1.43
C PHE A 175 6.68 -14.45 0.28
N ARG A 176 5.59 -13.68 0.26
CA ARG A 176 5.44 -12.52 -0.63
C ARG A 176 5.49 -11.23 0.18
N ASP A 177 6.09 -10.22 -0.42
CA ASP A 177 6.32 -8.93 0.23
C ASP A 177 6.50 -7.81 -0.79
N VAL A 178 6.86 -6.63 -0.30
CA VAL A 178 7.37 -5.52 -1.11
C VAL A 178 8.91 -5.54 -1.05
N ALA A 179 9.54 -5.49 -2.22
CA ALA A 179 10.95 -5.18 -2.37
C ALA A 179 11.14 -3.69 -2.65
N GLN A 180 12.25 -3.17 -2.14
CA GLN A 180 12.65 -1.79 -2.25
C GLN A 180 13.92 -1.76 -3.12
N ILE A 181 13.82 -1.17 -4.31
CA ILE A 181 14.90 -1.08 -5.29
C ILE A 181 15.59 0.27 -5.14
N VAL A 182 16.86 0.23 -4.77
CA VAL A 182 17.67 1.38 -4.40
C VAL A 182 18.82 1.55 -5.39
N ALA A 183 18.98 2.77 -5.90
CA ALA A 183 20.05 3.08 -6.82
C ALA A 183 21.41 3.20 -6.11
N ASP A 184 22.31 2.27 -6.41
CA ASP A 184 23.66 2.14 -5.87
C ASP A 184 24.72 2.60 -6.90
N PHE A 185 24.52 3.77 -7.51
CA PHE A 185 25.43 4.30 -8.54
C PHE A 185 26.85 4.65 -8.04
N GLY A 186 27.12 4.52 -6.74
CA GLY A 186 28.46 4.63 -6.16
C GLY A 186 29.21 3.30 -6.10
N ASN A 187 28.58 2.21 -6.53
CA ASN A 187 29.15 0.87 -6.49
C ASN A 187 30.42 0.79 -7.37
N PRO A 188 31.55 0.28 -6.83
CA PRO A 188 32.81 0.22 -7.57
C PRO A 188 32.82 -0.81 -8.70
N TYR A 189 31.88 -1.76 -8.71
CA TYR A 189 31.84 -2.85 -9.70
C TYR A 189 30.88 -2.58 -10.86
N ASP A 190 29.86 -1.74 -10.65
CA ASP A 190 28.86 -1.37 -11.65
C ASP A 190 28.23 -0.01 -11.34
N SER A 191 28.46 0.99 -12.19
CA SER A 191 27.91 2.34 -12.04
C SER A 191 26.39 2.43 -12.24
N HIS A 192 25.76 1.35 -12.71
CA HIS A 192 24.31 1.22 -12.87
C HIS A 192 23.67 0.33 -11.80
N ALA A 193 24.42 -0.14 -10.80
CA ALA A 193 23.94 -1.09 -9.81
C ALA A 193 22.62 -0.64 -9.13
N LEU A 194 21.66 -1.56 -9.09
CA LEU A 194 20.39 -1.40 -8.39
C LEU A 194 20.28 -2.48 -7.31
N ALA A 195 20.39 -2.07 -6.05
CA ALA A 195 20.31 -2.95 -4.89
C ALA A 195 18.86 -3.25 -4.55
N VAL A 196 18.58 -4.48 -4.13
CA VAL A 196 17.25 -4.95 -3.78
C VAL A 196 17.20 -5.29 -2.30
N TRP A 197 16.25 -4.66 -1.61
CA TRP A 197 16.02 -4.83 -0.18
C TRP A 197 14.63 -5.42 0.07
N VAL A 198 14.53 -6.30 1.05
CA VAL A 198 13.25 -6.84 1.54
C VAL A 198 13.30 -6.80 3.05
N ARG A 199 12.27 -6.22 3.71
CA ARG A 199 12.22 -6.05 5.17
C ARG A 199 13.53 -5.48 5.76
N GLY A 200 14.08 -4.45 5.11
CA GLY A 200 15.34 -3.81 5.52
C GLY A 200 16.59 -4.69 5.41
N GLN A 201 16.51 -5.85 4.77
CA GLN A 201 17.63 -6.75 4.50
C GLN A 201 18.05 -6.65 3.02
N HIS A 202 19.35 -6.45 2.76
CA HIS A 202 19.88 -6.43 1.40
C HIS A 202 19.96 -7.85 0.84
N VAL A 203 19.06 -8.18 -0.09
CA VAL A 203 18.90 -9.54 -0.61
C VAL A 203 19.67 -9.81 -1.90
N GLY A 204 20.05 -8.77 -2.65
CA GLY A 204 20.84 -8.89 -3.88
C GLY A 204 20.77 -7.65 -4.75
N TYR A 205 21.08 -7.80 -6.03
CA TYR A 205 21.05 -6.75 -7.05
C TYR A 205 20.27 -7.21 -8.28
N PHE A 206 19.87 -6.26 -9.11
CA PHE A 206 19.54 -6.56 -10.50
C PHE A 206 20.78 -7.13 -11.21
N ASP A 207 20.59 -7.97 -12.22
CA ASP A 207 21.69 -8.31 -13.12
C ASP A 207 22.15 -7.08 -13.90
N ARG A 208 23.37 -7.13 -14.43
CA ARG A 208 24.02 -5.95 -15.03
C ARG A 208 23.27 -5.39 -16.24
N ASP A 209 22.67 -6.25 -17.06
CA ASP A 209 22.02 -5.82 -18.29
C ASP A 209 20.70 -5.12 -17.96
N THR A 210 19.88 -5.74 -17.10
CA THR A 210 18.64 -5.11 -16.60
C THR A 210 18.93 -3.88 -15.74
N ALA A 211 19.99 -3.87 -14.93
CA ALA A 211 20.40 -2.68 -14.17
C ALA A 211 20.74 -1.50 -15.09
N SER A 212 21.46 -1.75 -16.21
CA SER A 212 21.77 -0.72 -17.20
C SER A 212 20.52 -0.17 -17.90
N GLU A 213 19.52 -1.01 -18.15
CA GLU A 213 18.23 -0.60 -18.73
C GLU A 213 17.42 0.27 -17.77
N TRP A 214 17.38 -0.10 -16.49
CA TRP A 214 16.59 0.58 -15.46
C TRP A 214 17.25 1.83 -14.87
N ALA A 215 18.58 1.91 -14.92
CA ALA A 215 19.34 2.99 -14.27
C ALA A 215 18.94 4.42 -14.69
N PRO A 216 18.62 4.73 -15.97
CA PRO A 216 18.14 6.05 -16.34
C PRO A 216 16.87 6.46 -15.57
N TYR A 217 15.90 5.56 -15.44
CA TYR A 217 14.62 5.81 -14.77
C TYR A 217 14.78 5.97 -13.25
N LEU A 218 15.59 5.09 -12.64
CA LEU A 218 15.87 5.12 -11.20
C LEU A 218 16.77 6.29 -10.79
N ARG A 219 17.45 6.93 -11.75
CA ARG A 219 18.23 8.15 -11.50
C ARG A 219 17.34 9.34 -11.18
N ASP A 220 16.21 9.46 -11.86
CA ASP A 220 15.27 10.55 -11.60
C ASP A 220 14.54 10.31 -10.27
N VAL A 221 14.18 9.06 -9.97
CA VAL A 221 13.65 8.65 -8.65
C VAL A 221 14.65 8.99 -7.53
N LYS A 222 15.93 8.61 -7.68
CA LYS A 222 16.97 8.95 -6.70
C LYS A 222 17.16 10.45 -6.53
N ARG A 223 17.13 11.22 -7.62
CA ARG A 223 17.25 12.70 -7.58
C ARG A 223 16.07 13.35 -6.85
N ALA A 224 14.88 12.77 -6.95
CA ALA A 224 13.72 13.18 -6.18
C ALA A 224 13.77 12.73 -4.71
N GLY A 225 14.82 12.02 -4.30
CA GLY A 225 14.97 11.51 -2.94
C GLY A 225 14.07 10.32 -2.65
N GLY A 226 13.80 9.48 -3.64
CA GLY A 226 12.96 8.29 -3.49
C GLY A 226 13.65 6.99 -3.89
N TYR A 227 12.91 5.90 -3.76
CA TYR A 227 13.27 4.56 -4.20
C TYR A 227 12.03 3.83 -4.75
N LEU A 228 12.21 2.78 -5.55
CA LEU A 228 11.10 2.06 -6.18
C LEU A 228 10.59 0.92 -5.29
N GLU A 229 9.28 0.83 -5.08
CA GLU A 229 8.64 -0.30 -4.40
C GLU A 229 7.90 -1.21 -5.38
N VAL A 230 8.22 -2.51 -5.34
CA VAL A 230 7.60 -3.52 -6.20
C VAL A 230 7.30 -4.83 -5.45
N PRO A 231 6.28 -5.60 -5.85
CA PRO A 231 6.01 -6.91 -5.26
C PRO A 231 7.20 -7.86 -5.45
N ALA A 232 7.49 -8.62 -4.42
CA ALA A 232 8.54 -9.63 -4.39
C ALA A 232 8.02 -10.97 -3.86
N ARG A 233 8.59 -12.05 -4.40
CA ARG A 233 8.49 -13.41 -3.90
C ARG A 233 9.89 -13.83 -3.44
N VAL A 234 10.02 -14.17 -2.17
CA VAL A 234 11.29 -14.59 -1.57
C VAL A 234 11.17 -16.04 -1.15
N TRP A 235 12.04 -16.88 -1.70
CA TRP A 235 12.21 -18.27 -1.29
C TRP A 235 13.60 -18.48 -0.72
N ALA A 236 13.71 -19.19 0.39
CA ALA A 236 14.99 -19.58 0.93
C ALA A 236 14.94 -20.90 1.72
N ALA A 237 16.09 -21.56 1.82
CA ALA A 237 16.27 -22.78 2.57
C ALA A 237 17.72 -22.96 3.03
N ALA A 238 17.89 -23.52 4.22
CA ALA A 238 19.18 -23.96 4.70
C ALA A 238 19.57 -25.27 4.00
N ARG A 239 20.84 -25.35 3.57
CA ARG A 239 21.51 -26.54 3.05
C ARG A 239 22.74 -26.82 3.90
N GLU A 240 23.35 -27.99 3.74
CA GLU A 240 24.47 -28.44 4.59
C GLU A 240 25.62 -27.43 4.67
N ASP A 241 25.92 -26.73 3.58
CA ASP A 241 27.07 -25.83 3.45
C ASP A 241 26.71 -24.39 3.08
N ARG A 242 25.42 -24.09 2.82
CA ARG A 242 25.01 -22.79 2.29
C ARG A 242 23.55 -22.47 2.57
N VAL A 243 23.20 -21.20 2.39
CA VAL A 243 21.81 -20.79 2.19
C VAL A 243 21.51 -20.83 0.70
N ALA A 244 20.50 -21.60 0.31
CA ALA A 244 19.93 -21.52 -1.03
C ALA A 244 18.78 -20.52 -0.99
N ALA A 245 18.82 -19.50 -1.85
CA ALA A 245 17.81 -18.46 -1.90
C ALA A 245 17.49 -18.09 -3.34
N ARG A 246 16.29 -17.56 -3.55
CA ARG A 246 15.80 -17.02 -4.81
C ARG A 246 14.86 -15.87 -4.51
N VAL A 247 15.12 -14.72 -5.11
CA VAL A 247 14.22 -13.57 -5.03
C VAL A 247 13.72 -13.25 -6.42
N THR A 248 12.41 -13.13 -6.57
CA THR A 248 11.78 -12.67 -7.82
C THR A 248 10.99 -11.40 -7.53
N VAL A 249 11.24 -10.33 -8.28
CA VAL A 249 10.46 -9.09 -8.22
C VAL A 249 9.54 -8.97 -9.44
N ARG A 250 8.40 -8.30 -9.29
CA ARG A 250 7.49 -8.01 -10.40
C ARG A 250 7.63 -6.56 -10.83
N LEU A 251 7.98 -6.31 -12.08
CA LEU A 251 8.25 -4.98 -12.61
C LEU A 251 7.26 -4.64 -13.76
N PRO A 252 6.96 -3.34 -13.97
CA PRO A 252 6.43 -2.88 -15.25
C PRO A 252 7.52 -2.80 -16.31
N ASN A 253 7.18 -2.36 -17.52
CA ASN A 253 8.20 -1.86 -18.44
C ASN A 253 8.89 -0.60 -17.85
N PRO A 254 10.18 -0.36 -18.12
CA PRO A 254 10.89 0.79 -17.55
C PRO A 254 10.24 2.14 -17.88
N ASP A 255 9.72 2.30 -19.11
CA ASP A 255 9.02 3.50 -19.57
C ASP A 255 7.63 3.69 -18.95
N GLU A 256 7.12 2.67 -18.23
CA GLU A 256 5.87 2.73 -17.49
C GLU A 256 6.07 3.04 -15.99
N LEU A 257 7.29 3.37 -15.56
CA LEU A 257 7.57 3.74 -14.17
C LEU A 257 6.74 4.95 -13.72
N MET A 258 6.58 5.95 -14.60
CA MET A 258 5.87 7.19 -14.33
C MET A 258 4.60 7.29 -15.19
N ALA A 259 3.62 8.08 -14.74
CA ALA A 259 2.50 8.47 -15.59
C ALA A 259 2.99 9.23 -16.82
N ALA A 260 2.37 8.99 -17.97
CA ALA A 260 2.66 9.72 -19.19
C ALA A 260 2.11 11.17 -19.20
N ASN A 261 1.26 11.51 -18.23
CA ASN A 261 0.77 12.85 -17.98
C ASN A 261 1.13 13.32 -16.56
N THR A 262 0.91 14.61 -16.27
CA THR A 262 1.25 15.21 -14.97
C THR A 262 0.05 15.14 -14.03
N PRO A 263 0.10 14.38 -12.93
CA PRO A 263 -0.97 14.39 -11.93
C PRO A 263 -1.12 15.77 -11.28
N PRO A 264 -2.33 16.16 -10.85
CA PRO A 264 -2.54 17.43 -10.15
C PRO A 264 -1.81 17.44 -8.80
N LYS A 265 -1.20 18.57 -8.43
CA LYS A 265 -0.36 18.71 -7.23
C LYS A 265 -1.13 18.61 -5.92
N ASP A 266 -2.41 18.96 -5.94
CA ASP A 266 -3.35 18.98 -4.81
C ASP A 266 -4.20 17.70 -4.74
N GLY A 267 -3.92 16.72 -5.60
CA GLY A 267 -4.62 15.45 -5.59
C GLY A 267 -3.97 14.42 -4.66
N VAL A 268 -4.75 13.39 -4.35
CA VAL A 268 -4.31 12.22 -3.62
C VAL A 268 -4.50 10.97 -4.46
N THR A 269 -3.46 10.16 -4.56
CA THR A 269 -3.51 8.89 -5.30
C THR A 269 -4.28 7.86 -4.49
N LEU A 270 -5.36 7.34 -5.08
CA LEU A 270 -6.17 6.28 -4.50
C LEU A 270 -5.39 4.96 -4.49
N PRO A 271 -5.53 4.12 -3.45
CA PRO A 271 -4.85 2.85 -3.38
C PRO A 271 -5.23 1.93 -4.54
N ARG A 272 -4.23 1.26 -5.12
CA ARG A 272 -4.44 0.33 -6.24
C ARG A 272 -5.28 -0.86 -5.82
N GLY A 273 -6.17 -1.28 -6.70
CA GLY A 273 -7.07 -2.40 -6.47
C GLY A 273 -7.40 -3.16 -7.73
N SER A 274 -8.64 -3.64 -7.83
CA SER A 274 -9.09 -4.37 -9.01
C SER A 274 -9.26 -3.42 -10.20
N MET A 275 -9.06 -3.97 -11.40
CA MET A 275 -9.30 -3.27 -12.65
C MET A 275 -10.78 -2.87 -12.79
N ILE A 276 -11.03 -1.60 -13.10
CA ILE A 276 -12.35 -1.01 -13.37
C ILE A 276 -12.35 -0.43 -14.78
N GLN A 277 -13.18 -1.00 -15.66
CA GLN A 277 -13.39 -0.47 -17.01
C GLN A 277 -14.14 0.86 -16.96
N VAL A 278 -13.62 1.88 -17.62
CA VAL A 278 -14.34 3.14 -17.88
C VAL A 278 -15.39 2.88 -18.96
N THR A 279 -16.44 3.71 -19.03
CA THR A 279 -17.48 3.62 -20.05
C THR A 279 -17.64 4.96 -20.76
N LYS A 280 -18.17 4.92 -21.99
CA LYS A 280 -18.40 6.08 -22.86
C LYS A 280 -17.10 6.74 -23.37
N GLU A 281 -15.99 6.01 -23.39
CA GLU A 281 -14.73 6.49 -23.95
C GLU A 281 -14.86 6.88 -25.43
N GLU A 282 -15.77 6.23 -26.17
CA GLU A 282 -16.06 6.52 -27.57
C GLU A 282 -16.56 7.96 -27.81
N ASP A 283 -17.22 8.56 -26.82
CA ASP A 283 -17.70 9.95 -26.87
C ASP A 283 -16.55 10.96 -26.66
N HIS A 284 -15.36 10.48 -26.29
CA HIS A 284 -14.22 11.28 -25.84
C HIS A 284 -12.92 11.00 -26.61
N MET A 285 -13.02 10.39 -27.80
CA MET A 285 -11.85 10.06 -28.62
C MET A 285 -10.95 11.26 -28.95
N ALA A 286 -11.51 12.47 -29.09
CA ALA A 286 -10.72 13.69 -29.34
C ALA A 286 -9.70 14.03 -28.23
N VAL A 287 -9.95 13.58 -27.00
CA VAL A 287 -9.01 13.71 -25.86
C VAL A 287 -8.06 12.51 -25.86
N LEU A 288 -8.61 11.30 -25.93
CA LEU A 288 -7.86 10.05 -25.81
C LEU A 288 -6.79 9.90 -26.90
N THR A 289 -7.10 10.30 -28.13
CA THR A 289 -6.17 10.22 -29.27
C THR A 289 -4.90 11.04 -29.11
N ARG A 290 -4.86 12.01 -28.19
CA ARG A 290 -3.65 12.78 -27.88
C ARG A 290 -2.60 11.94 -27.14
N TYR A 291 -3.04 10.87 -26.48
CA TYR A 291 -2.20 9.97 -25.68
C TYR A 291 -2.02 8.60 -26.34
N THR A 292 -2.88 8.21 -27.29
CA THR A 292 -2.71 6.92 -27.98
C THR A 292 -1.56 6.97 -28.99
N ASN A 293 -0.61 6.06 -28.84
CA ASN A 293 0.50 5.84 -29.78
C ASN A 293 0.53 4.38 -30.31
N GLY A 294 -0.54 3.61 -30.08
CA GLY A 294 -0.63 2.20 -30.43
C GLY A 294 -0.03 1.24 -29.39
N THR A 295 0.57 1.74 -28.32
CA THR A 295 1.02 0.94 -27.17
C THR A 295 0.10 1.13 -25.96
N THR A 296 0.36 0.35 -24.92
CA THR A 296 -0.29 0.56 -23.62
C THR A 296 0.41 1.72 -22.92
N LEU A 297 -0.35 2.63 -22.32
CA LEU A 297 0.19 3.83 -21.68
C LEU A 297 -0.38 4.01 -20.27
N PRO A 298 0.47 4.08 -19.23
CA PRO A 298 0.01 4.43 -17.90
C PRO A 298 -0.29 5.92 -17.80
N LEU A 299 -1.40 6.25 -17.14
CA LEU A 299 -1.88 7.62 -16.97
C LEU A 299 -2.34 7.85 -15.53
N ALA A 300 -2.23 9.11 -15.12
CA ALA A 300 -2.94 9.66 -13.99
C ALA A 300 -4.28 10.22 -14.45
N VAL A 301 -5.37 9.69 -13.91
CA VAL A 301 -6.71 10.24 -14.12
C VAL A 301 -7.22 10.86 -12.84
N THR A 302 -8.12 11.83 -12.98
CA THR A 302 -8.86 12.38 -11.85
C THR A 302 -10.30 11.89 -11.87
N LEU A 303 -10.84 11.62 -10.69
CA LEU A 303 -12.20 11.11 -10.50
C LEU A 303 -13.05 12.17 -9.82
N HIS A 304 -14.24 12.43 -10.36
CA HIS A 304 -15.14 13.49 -9.89
C HIS A 304 -16.56 12.97 -9.69
N ALA A 305 -17.20 13.31 -8.58
CA ALA A 305 -18.61 13.03 -8.36
C ALA A 305 -19.47 14.01 -9.17
N ILE A 306 -20.28 13.49 -10.10
CA ILE A 306 -21.17 14.32 -10.93
C ILE A 306 -22.60 13.78 -10.92
N HIS A 307 -23.55 14.66 -11.23
CA HIS A 307 -24.90 14.26 -11.58
C HIS A 307 -25.00 14.13 -13.10
N GLU A 308 -25.05 12.91 -13.62
CA GLU A 308 -25.25 12.67 -15.04
C GLU A 308 -26.72 12.91 -15.40
N ILE A 309 -26.96 13.97 -16.17
CA ILE A 309 -28.28 14.28 -16.72
C ILE A 309 -28.54 13.40 -17.94
N ARG A 310 -29.60 12.61 -17.88
CA ARG A 310 -30.14 11.80 -18.98
C ARG A 310 -31.49 12.37 -19.40
N ALA A 311 -31.99 11.96 -20.56
CA ALA A 311 -33.24 12.48 -21.13
C ALA A 311 -34.47 12.41 -20.18
N ARG A 312 -34.45 11.50 -19.19
CA ARG A 312 -35.58 11.28 -18.25
C ARG A 312 -35.17 11.09 -16.79
N SER A 313 -33.89 11.21 -16.45
CA SER A 313 -33.40 11.00 -15.09
C SER A 313 -32.09 11.74 -14.85
N ALA A 314 -31.76 12.03 -13.59
CA ALA A 314 -30.41 12.40 -13.19
C ALA A 314 -29.88 11.29 -12.27
N THR A 315 -28.65 10.83 -12.50
CA THR A 315 -28.03 9.79 -11.68
C THR A 315 -26.64 10.23 -11.29
N GLU A 316 -26.34 10.14 -10.00
CA GLU A 316 -25.01 10.44 -9.51
C GLU A 316 -24.03 9.34 -9.91
N THR A 317 -22.88 9.73 -10.47
CA THR A 317 -21.88 8.81 -11.01
C THR A 317 -20.49 9.41 -10.84
N VAL A 318 -19.45 8.59 -11.10
CA VAL A 318 -18.07 9.04 -11.14
C VAL A 318 -17.67 9.35 -12.58
N GLU A 319 -17.27 10.58 -12.83
CA GLU A 319 -16.63 11.03 -14.07
C GLU A 319 -15.12 10.79 -14.01
N VAL A 320 -14.55 10.38 -15.13
CA VAL A 320 -13.11 10.18 -15.29
C VAL A 320 -12.56 11.26 -16.21
N ARG A 321 -11.47 11.91 -15.79
CA ARG A 321 -10.82 12.98 -16.57
C ARG A 321 -9.32 12.75 -16.71
N ILE A 322 -8.79 13.09 -17.88
CA ILE A 322 -7.36 13.20 -18.17
C ILE A 322 -7.05 14.68 -18.39
N ASP A 323 -6.07 15.22 -17.66
CA ASP A 323 -5.64 16.63 -17.74
C ASP A 323 -6.80 17.64 -17.70
N GLY A 324 -7.84 17.33 -16.90
CA GLY A 324 -9.03 18.16 -16.70
C GLY A 324 -10.15 17.95 -17.72
N GLU A 325 -9.91 17.22 -18.80
CA GLU A 325 -10.90 16.90 -19.83
C GLU A 325 -11.58 15.55 -19.58
N ARG A 326 -12.90 15.48 -19.76
CA ARG A 326 -13.68 14.26 -19.57
C ARG A 326 -13.30 13.21 -20.61
N VAL A 327 -13.08 11.98 -20.14
CA VAL A 327 -12.78 10.82 -20.97
C VAL A 327 -13.71 9.64 -20.78
N GLY A 328 -14.68 9.75 -19.86
CA GLY A 328 -15.73 8.76 -19.67
C GLY A 328 -16.36 8.86 -18.30
N ILE A 329 -17.14 7.84 -17.95
CA ILE A 329 -17.76 7.66 -16.63
C ILE A 329 -17.67 6.20 -16.19
N LEU A 330 -17.87 5.94 -14.91
CA LEU A 330 -18.03 4.59 -14.41
C LEU A 330 -19.47 4.09 -14.62
N SER A 331 -19.62 2.78 -14.81
CA SER A 331 -20.95 2.14 -14.86
C SER A 331 -21.68 2.30 -13.51
N PRO A 332 -23.02 2.21 -13.47
CA PRO A 332 -23.77 2.38 -12.21
C PRO A 332 -23.27 1.50 -11.06
N THR A 333 -22.92 0.26 -11.34
CA THR A 333 -22.36 -0.68 -10.34
C THR A 333 -20.99 -0.23 -9.84
N GLN A 334 -20.10 0.20 -10.73
CA GLN A 334 -18.76 0.68 -10.34
C GLN A 334 -18.84 2.01 -9.61
N SER A 335 -19.71 2.93 -10.04
CA SER A 335 -19.99 4.18 -9.35
C SER A 335 -20.50 3.94 -7.93
N ALA A 336 -21.43 3.00 -7.71
CA ALA A 336 -21.89 2.66 -6.36
C ALA A 336 -20.74 2.23 -5.42
N ASN A 337 -19.72 1.55 -5.96
CA ASN A 337 -18.57 1.08 -5.19
C ASN A 337 -17.51 2.15 -4.92
N LEU A 338 -17.42 3.19 -5.76
CA LEU A 338 -16.31 4.15 -5.73
C LEU A 338 -16.73 5.59 -5.35
N LEU A 339 -17.97 5.97 -5.64
CA LEU A 339 -18.51 7.30 -5.36
C LEU A 339 -18.38 7.73 -3.89
N PRO A 340 -18.57 6.85 -2.87
CA PRO A 340 -18.35 7.24 -1.48
C PRO A 340 -16.90 7.67 -1.22
N LEU A 341 -15.92 6.99 -1.84
CA LEU A 341 -14.50 7.31 -1.70
C LEU A 341 -14.15 8.62 -2.41
N VAL A 342 -14.64 8.82 -3.63
CA VAL A 342 -14.42 10.07 -4.38
C VAL A 342 -14.97 11.27 -3.59
N LYS A 343 -16.20 11.18 -3.10
CA LYS A 343 -16.79 12.23 -2.24
C LYS A 343 -16.01 12.44 -0.96
N TYR A 344 -15.52 11.37 -0.33
CA TYR A 344 -14.73 11.48 0.90
C TYR A 344 -13.45 12.31 0.69
N VAL A 345 -12.81 12.16 -0.48
CA VAL A 345 -11.63 12.92 -0.90
C VAL A 345 -12.01 14.37 -1.26
N GLU A 346 -13.07 14.57 -2.06
CA GLU A 346 -13.54 15.90 -2.45
C GLU A 346 -13.98 16.75 -1.25
N GLU A 347 -14.65 16.15 -0.25
CA GLU A 347 -15.04 16.79 1.01
C GLU A 347 -13.84 17.25 1.87
N ARG A 348 -12.62 16.89 1.47
CA ARG A 348 -11.35 17.33 2.08
C ARG A 348 -10.61 18.32 1.20
N GLY A 349 -11.25 18.82 0.13
CA GLY A 349 -10.66 19.77 -0.81
C GLY A 349 -9.51 19.18 -1.63
N GLN A 350 -9.44 17.85 -1.74
CA GLN A 350 -8.45 17.15 -2.52
C GLN A 350 -9.08 16.56 -3.78
N THR A 351 -8.27 16.34 -4.81
CA THR A 351 -8.70 15.65 -6.04
C THR A 351 -8.34 14.17 -5.97
N ALA A 352 -9.29 13.28 -6.21
CA ALA A 352 -9.02 11.85 -6.26
C ALA A 352 -8.28 11.49 -7.56
N ILE A 353 -7.03 11.01 -7.44
CA ILE A 353 -6.21 10.55 -8.56
C ILE A 353 -6.23 9.01 -8.59
N ALA A 354 -6.45 8.40 -9.75
CA ALA A 354 -6.33 6.97 -9.92
C ALA A 354 -5.26 6.61 -10.95
N HIS A 355 -4.61 5.48 -10.73
CA HIS A 355 -3.79 4.81 -11.75
C HIS A 355 -4.70 4.33 -12.86
N ALA A 356 -4.39 4.71 -14.09
CA ALA A 356 -5.12 4.26 -15.27
C ALA A 356 -4.17 3.66 -16.30
N THR A 357 -4.72 2.76 -17.10
CA THR A 357 -4.08 2.23 -18.30
C THR A 357 -4.93 2.63 -19.50
N LEU A 358 -4.33 3.33 -20.44
CA LEU A 358 -4.89 3.59 -21.76
C LEU A 358 -4.35 2.57 -22.75
N LYS A 359 -5.24 1.92 -23.49
CA LYS A 359 -4.88 1.04 -24.59
C LYS A 359 -5.70 1.42 -25.81
N GLY A 360 -5.05 1.58 -26.96
CA GLY A 360 -5.76 1.79 -28.21
C GLY A 360 -5.03 2.65 -29.22
N ASN A 361 -5.79 3.12 -30.19
CA ASN A 361 -5.34 3.95 -31.31
C ASN A 361 -6.41 5.00 -31.66
N SER A 362 -6.23 5.67 -32.80
CA SER A 362 -7.14 6.73 -33.26
C SER A 362 -8.58 6.27 -33.55
N LEU A 363 -8.81 4.96 -33.73
CA LEU A 363 -10.12 4.40 -34.04
C LEU A 363 -10.87 3.94 -32.78
N LYS A 364 -10.13 3.42 -31.80
CA LYS A 364 -10.69 2.94 -30.54
C LYS A 364 -9.67 3.08 -29.43
N ALA A 365 -10.11 3.61 -28.30
CA ALA A 365 -9.35 3.65 -27.06
C ALA A 365 -10.18 3.07 -25.91
N ASP A 366 -9.54 2.28 -25.06
CA ASP A 366 -10.10 1.71 -23.84
C ASP A 366 -9.30 2.25 -22.65
N VAL A 367 -10.00 2.71 -21.60
CA VAL A 367 -9.37 3.18 -20.36
C VAL A 367 -9.80 2.27 -19.21
N THR A 368 -8.82 1.80 -18.44
CA THR A 368 -9.06 1.02 -17.21
C THR A 368 -8.41 1.68 -16.02
N LEU A 369 -9.06 1.63 -14.86
CA LEU A 369 -8.54 2.15 -13.59
C LEU A 369 -8.10 0.99 -12.68
N ASP A 370 -7.01 1.17 -11.93
CA ASP A 370 -6.61 0.26 -10.86
C ASP A 370 -6.87 0.92 -9.50
N VAL A 371 -7.98 0.56 -8.85
CA VAL A 371 -8.40 1.23 -7.62
C VAL A 371 -9.17 0.30 -6.68
N LEU A 372 -8.96 0.46 -5.37
CA LEU A 372 -9.77 -0.23 -4.36
C LEU A 372 -11.20 0.31 -4.35
N LYS A 373 -12.17 -0.56 -4.04
CA LYS A 373 -13.53 -0.11 -3.73
C LYS A 373 -13.52 0.62 -2.40
N ALA A 374 -14.47 1.53 -2.19
CA ALA A 374 -14.53 2.36 -0.98
C ALA A 374 -14.48 1.55 0.32
N GLN A 375 -15.15 0.40 0.37
CA GLN A 375 -15.19 -0.49 1.54
C GLN A 375 -13.89 -1.25 1.83
N ASP A 376 -13.01 -1.37 0.83
CA ASP A 376 -11.77 -2.15 0.93
C ASP A 376 -10.57 -1.23 1.25
N VAL A 377 -10.77 0.09 1.32
CA VAL A 377 -9.73 1.07 1.63
C VAL A 377 -9.38 0.99 3.14
N PRO A 378 -8.09 0.88 3.51
CA PRO A 378 -7.69 0.84 4.91
C PRO A 378 -8.03 2.12 5.69
N ASP A 379 -8.51 1.98 6.92
CA ASP A 379 -8.84 3.11 7.81
C ASP A 379 -7.64 4.05 8.05
N VAL A 380 -6.42 3.49 8.12
CA VAL A 380 -5.20 4.27 8.30
C VAL A 380 -4.98 5.23 7.12
N TRP A 381 -5.27 4.78 5.89
CA TRP A 381 -5.17 5.62 4.70
C TRP A 381 -6.25 6.71 4.71
N LEU A 382 -7.48 6.35 5.08
CA LEU A 382 -8.59 7.32 5.20
C LEU A 382 -8.28 8.41 6.25
N ALA A 383 -7.72 8.01 7.40
CA ALA A 383 -7.35 8.93 8.46
C ALA A 383 -6.22 9.89 8.05
N ALA A 384 -5.28 9.43 7.22
CA ALA A 384 -4.17 10.24 6.73
C ALA A 384 -4.62 11.42 5.83
N LEU A 385 -5.82 11.36 5.24
CA LEU A 385 -6.37 12.47 4.45
C LEU A 385 -6.76 13.70 5.30
N GLY A 386 -6.81 13.56 6.63
CA GLY A 386 -7.13 14.65 7.54
C GLY A 386 -8.64 14.95 7.66
N PRO A 387 -9.00 16.07 8.31
CA PRO A 387 -10.40 16.42 8.56
C PRO A 387 -11.10 16.93 7.29
N LYS A 388 -12.43 16.84 7.25
CA LYS A 388 -13.22 17.48 6.19
C LYS A 388 -12.93 18.97 6.14
N THR A 389 -12.77 19.51 4.93
CA THR A 389 -12.67 20.94 4.74
C THR A 389 -14.07 21.53 4.86
N VAL A 390 -14.27 22.42 5.83
CA VAL A 390 -15.50 23.21 5.90
C VAL A 390 -15.41 24.21 4.77
N ASP A 391 -16.14 23.97 3.67
CA ASP A 391 -16.29 24.94 2.59
C ASP A 391 -17.09 26.14 3.12
N LEU A 392 -16.39 27.13 3.67
CA LEU A 392 -16.97 28.41 4.12
C LEU A 392 -17.52 29.25 2.96
N ASN A 393 -17.26 28.85 1.70
CA ASN A 393 -17.69 29.54 0.49
C ASN A 393 -18.82 28.82 -0.27
N ARG A 394 -19.31 27.68 0.21
CA ARG A 394 -20.52 27.07 -0.38
C ARG A 394 -21.69 28.04 -0.14
N PRO A 395 -22.31 28.64 -1.18
CA PRO A 395 -23.48 29.47 -0.97
C PRO A 395 -24.53 28.63 -0.25
N ARG A 396 -24.99 29.12 0.91
CA ARG A 396 -26.10 28.53 1.65
C ARG A 396 -27.23 28.34 0.64
N ARG A 397 -27.62 27.09 0.41
CA ARG A 397 -28.75 26.78 -0.46
C ARG A 397 -29.94 27.59 0.08
N PRO A 398 -30.61 28.43 -0.73
CA PRO A 398 -31.84 29.06 -0.29
C PRO A 398 -32.77 27.94 0.19
N GLU A 399 -33.27 28.04 1.42
CA GLU A 399 -34.37 27.21 1.86
C GLU A 399 -35.54 27.52 0.92
N TYR A 400 -35.86 26.57 0.03
CA TYR A 400 -37.08 26.66 -0.76
C TYR A 400 -38.24 26.45 0.22
N GLU A 401 -38.78 27.56 0.69
CA GLU A 401 -40.06 27.61 1.38
C GLU A 401 -41.12 27.32 0.31
N TRP A 402 -41.64 26.09 0.34
CA TRP A 402 -42.81 25.74 -0.47
C TRP A 402 -44.01 26.44 0.17
N ASP A 403 -44.42 27.58 -0.38
CA ASP A 403 -45.71 28.20 -0.08
C ASP A 403 -46.83 27.29 -0.59
N ASP A 404 -47.22 26.32 0.22
CA ASP A 404 -48.33 25.39 -0.04
C ASP A 404 -49.72 26.03 0.13
N ASP A 405 -49.85 27.36 0.17
CA ASP A 405 -51.09 28.05 0.56
C ASP A 405 -51.80 28.87 -0.55
N SER A 406 -51.49 28.66 -1.83
CA SER A 406 -52.13 29.44 -2.92
C SER A 406 -53.25 28.72 -3.70
N SER A 407 -53.86 27.66 -3.16
CA SER A 407 -54.93 26.95 -3.88
C SER A 407 -56.21 26.59 -3.10
N ARG A 408 -56.56 27.38 -2.08
CA ARG A 408 -57.88 27.28 -1.43
C ARG A 408 -58.50 28.65 -1.12
N GLU A 409 -59.10 29.26 -2.14
CA GLU A 409 -60.23 30.22 -2.10
C GLU A 409 -60.23 30.89 -3.48
N GLU A 410 -60.97 30.38 -4.46
CA GLU A 410 -62.25 30.98 -4.87
C GLU A 410 -63.17 29.90 -5.48
N ARG A 411 -64.03 29.33 -4.64
CA ARG A 411 -65.34 28.80 -5.06
C ARG A 411 -66.36 29.17 -3.98
N SER A 412 -67.01 30.30 -4.16
CA SER A 412 -68.40 30.54 -3.73
C SER A 412 -68.96 31.73 -4.47
#